data_AF-A0A9P6TNE5-F1
#
_entry.id   AF-A0A9P6TNE5-F1
#
_cell.length_a   1.000
_cell.length_b   1.000
_cell.length_c   1.000
_cell.angle_alpha   90.00
_cell.angle_beta   90.00
_cell.angle_gamma   90.00
#
_symmetry.space_group_name_H-M   'P 1'
#
loop_
_entity.id
_entity.type
_entity.pdbx_description
1 polymer ?
#
loop_
_entity_poly.entity_id
_entity_poly.type
_entity_poly.pdbx_seq_one_letter_code
_entity_poly.pdbx_strand_id
1 'polypeptide(L)'
;MAEKQLDPTTCYNFSFFKEIMKELRRVDDNIVPRLNSTDVHSETACADFFKQLAGAYEKREKAINYCLKVMDDEIQKKNKLLEEDPDDYDTRSSVFTDESKRRMIANELVVEDIVRDRTLQVFKNKCRVFDTSSLSLKA
;
A
#
# COMPACT_ATOMS: atom_id res chain seq x y z
N MET A 1 4.07 -19.55 1.77
CA MET A 1 4.23 -18.49 2.80
C MET A 1 2.84 -17.98 3.09
N ALA A 2 2.34 -18.16 4.31
CA ALA A 2 0.95 -17.85 4.66
C ALA A 2 0.67 -16.35 4.51
N GLU A 3 -0.41 -16.01 3.81
CA GLU A 3 -0.95 -14.65 3.78
C GLU A 3 -1.45 -14.31 5.18
N LYS A 4 -0.61 -13.62 5.96
CA LYS A 4 -1.00 -13.16 7.29
C LYS A 4 -2.02 -12.03 7.06
N GLN A 5 -3.30 -12.32 7.32
CA GLN A 5 -4.35 -11.30 7.33
C GLN A 5 -3.92 -10.14 8.24
N LEU A 6 -4.08 -8.91 7.75
CA LEU A 6 -3.84 -7.71 8.54
C LEU A 6 -4.85 -7.63 9.69
N ASP A 7 -4.35 -7.68 10.91
CA ASP A 7 -5.19 -7.50 12.11
C ASP A 7 -5.66 -6.03 12.20
N PRO A 8 -6.93 -5.74 12.55
CA PRO A 8 -7.44 -4.37 12.70
C PRO A 8 -6.58 -3.49 13.62
N THR A 9 -5.95 -4.09 14.64
CA THR A 9 -5.03 -3.40 15.57
C THR A 9 -3.86 -2.73 14.84
N THR A 10 -3.46 -3.29 13.70
CA THR A 10 -2.43 -2.71 12.84
C THR A 10 -2.83 -1.33 12.32
N CYS A 11 -4.10 -1.16 11.94
CA CYS A 11 -4.58 0.08 11.34
C CYS A 11 -4.66 1.22 12.37
N TYR A 12 -4.93 0.90 13.64
CA TYR A 12 -4.93 1.90 14.73
C TYR A 12 -3.52 2.36 15.11
N ASN A 13 -2.49 1.56 14.83
CA ASN A 13 -1.09 1.87 15.10
C ASN A 13 -0.36 2.23 13.81
N PHE A 14 -0.35 3.53 13.47
CA PHE A 14 0.27 4.01 12.24
C PHE A 14 1.76 3.66 12.11
N SER A 15 2.51 3.61 13.22
CA SER A 15 3.92 3.19 13.18
C SER A 15 4.06 1.74 12.75
N PHE A 16 3.23 0.84 13.29
CA PHE A 16 3.26 -0.57 12.90
C PHE A 16 2.78 -0.78 11.46
N PHE A 17 1.75 -0.05 11.04
CA PHE A 17 1.31 -0.04 9.64
C PHE A 17 2.44 0.35 8.68
N LYS A 18 3.22 1.40 8.99
CA LYS A 18 4.38 1.80 8.18
C LYS A 18 5.44 0.71 8.06
N GLU A 19 5.72 -0.02 9.14
CA GLU A 19 6.67 -1.14 9.08
C GLU A 19 6.18 -2.26 8.16
N ILE A 20 4.88 -2.58 8.17
CA ILE A 20 4.31 -3.53 7.22
C ILE A 20 4.43 -3.02 5.78
N MET A 21 4.09 -1.75 5.53
CA MET A 21 4.19 -1.17 4.20
C MET A 21 5.63 -1.18 3.67
N LYS A 22 6.61 -0.92 4.54
CA LYS A 22 8.04 -1.02 4.22
C LYS A 22 8.44 -2.45 3.85
N GLU A 23 8.01 -3.44 4.63
CA GLU A 23 8.28 -4.85 4.33
C GLU A 23 7.66 -5.29 3.00
N LEU A 24 6.43 -4.83 2.71
CA LEU A 24 5.77 -5.09 1.43
C LEU A 24 6.46 -4.38 0.24
N ARG A 25 7.21 -3.30 0.48
CA ARG A 25 7.99 -2.56 -0.53
C ARG A 25 9.39 -3.12 -0.79
N ARG A 26 9.81 -4.16 -0.06
CA ARG A 26 11.14 -4.77 -0.26
C ARG A 26 11.45 -5.18 -1.69
N VAL A 27 10.45 -5.58 -2.49
CA VAL A 27 10.68 -5.92 -3.90
C VAL A 27 11.05 -4.70 -4.74
N ASP A 28 10.43 -3.55 -4.46
CA ASP A 28 10.69 -2.27 -5.10
C ASP A 28 12.03 -1.69 -4.64
N ASP A 29 12.30 -1.68 -3.33
CA ASP A 29 13.56 -1.18 -2.77
C ASP A 29 14.77 -1.96 -3.31
N ASN A 30 14.59 -3.25 -3.59
CA ASN A 30 15.62 -4.13 -4.16
C ASN A 30 15.48 -4.32 -5.67
N ILE A 31 14.74 -3.45 -6.38
CA ILE A 31 14.50 -3.61 -7.83
C ILE A 31 15.79 -3.76 -8.63
N VAL A 32 16.77 -2.88 -8.40
CA VAL A 32 18.05 -2.87 -9.12
C VAL A 32 18.86 -4.16 -8.86
N PRO A 33 19.18 -4.54 -7.62
CA PRO A 33 19.95 -5.76 -7.37
C PRO A 33 19.19 -7.01 -7.83
N ARG A 34 17.85 -7.06 -7.74
CA ARG A 34 17.09 -8.20 -8.24
C ARG A 34 17.11 -8.29 -9.77
N LEU A 35 16.97 -7.18 -10.48
CA LEU A 35 17.06 -7.16 -11.95
C LEU A 35 18.47 -7.47 -12.44
N ASN A 36 19.51 -7.08 -11.73
CA ASN A 36 20.88 -7.45 -12.08
C ASN A 36 21.13 -8.98 -12.01
N SER A 37 20.35 -9.69 -11.19
CA SER A 37 20.38 -11.15 -11.08
C SER A 37 19.31 -11.85 -11.93
N THR A 38 18.52 -11.11 -12.71
CA THR A 38 17.47 -11.63 -13.60
C THR A 38 18.01 -11.66 -15.03
N ASP A 39 17.68 -12.70 -15.81
CA ASP A 39 17.97 -12.69 -17.24
C ASP A 39 17.04 -11.70 -17.97
N VAL A 40 17.49 -10.46 -18.10
CA VAL A 40 16.73 -9.36 -18.71
C VAL A 40 16.55 -9.49 -20.23
N HIS A 41 17.20 -10.48 -20.86
CA HIS A 41 17.02 -10.80 -22.28
C HIS A 41 15.97 -11.88 -22.51
N SER A 42 15.53 -12.54 -21.45
CA SER A 42 14.45 -13.52 -21.50
C SER A 42 13.11 -12.88 -21.17
N GLU A 43 12.17 -12.94 -22.13
CA GLU A 43 10.82 -12.43 -21.94
C GLU A 43 10.11 -13.14 -20.77
N THR A 44 10.32 -14.45 -20.60
CA THR A 44 9.72 -15.23 -19.51
C THR A 44 10.26 -14.81 -18.14
N ALA A 45 11.57 -14.57 -18.03
CA ALA A 45 12.18 -14.11 -16.78
C ALA A 45 11.70 -12.70 -16.40
N CYS A 46 11.61 -11.78 -17.38
CA CYS A 46 11.03 -10.46 -17.18
C CYS A 46 9.54 -10.52 -16.81
N ALA A 47 8.76 -11.41 -17.45
CA ALA A 47 7.35 -11.62 -17.13
C ALA A 47 7.16 -12.13 -15.70
N ASP A 48 7.97 -13.07 -15.25
CA ASP A 48 7.89 -13.63 -13.90
C ASP A 48 8.33 -12.63 -12.84
N PHE A 49 9.31 -11.78 -13.14
CA PHE A 49 9.66 -10.65 -12.28
C PHE A 49 8.51 -9.63 -12.22
N PHE A 50 7.90 -9.31 -13.36
CA PHE A 50 6.75 -8.41 -13.43
C PHE A 50 5.56 -8.92 -12.62
N LYS A 51 5.24 -10.22 -12.68
CA LYS A 51 4.20 -10.83 -11.84
C LYS A 51 4.45 -10.62 -10.35
N GLN A 52 5.72 -10.67 -9.92
CA GLN A 52 6.06 -10.40 -8.51
C GLN A 52 5.83 -8.94 -8.12
N LEU A 53 6.16 -7.99 -9.01
CA LEU A 53 5.84 -6.58 -8.81
C LEU A 53 4.33 -6.37 -8.72
N ALA A 54 3.57 -6.87 -9.69
CA ALA A 54 2.12 -6.75 -9.73
C ALA A 54 1.46 -7.34 -8.47
N GLY A 55 1.90 -8.51 -8.02
CA GLY A 55 1.42 -9.12 -6.79
C GLY A 55 1.78 -8.33 -5.54
N ALA A 56 2.90 -7.61 -5.53
CA ALA A 56 3.25 -6.72 -4.43
C ALA A 56 2.40 -5.45 -4.41
N TYR A 57 2.15 -4.84 -5.58
CA TYR A 57 1.22 -3.71 -5.72
C TYR A 57 -0.17 -4.05 -5.21
N GLU A 58 -0.73 -5.19 -5.64
CA GLU A 58 -2.05 -5.64 -5.22
C GLU A 58 -2.12 -5.84 -3.69
N LYS A 59 -1.08 -6.43 -3.09
CA LYS A 59 -1.02 -6.64 -1.64
C LYS A 59 -0.98 -5.32 -0.86
N ARG A 60 -0.22 -4.34 -1.35
CA ARG A 60 -0.12 -3.02 -0.72
C ARG A 60 -1.40 -2.23 -0.85
N GLU A 61 -2.01 -2.21 -2.03
CA GLU A 61 -3.29 -1.58 -2.26
C GLU A 61 -4.39 -2.19 -1.37
N LYS A 62 -4.46 -3.53 -1.28
CA LYS A 62 -5.37 -4.22 -0.36
C LYS A 62 -5.12 -3.84 1.10
N ALA A 63 -3.86 -3.73 1.53
CA ALA A 63 -3.51 -3.36 2.89
C ALA A 63 -3.94 -1.93 3.25
N ILE A 64 -3.66 -0.97 2.35
CA ILE A 64 -4.03 0.44 2.54
C ILE A 64 -5.56 0.56 2.58
N ASN A 65 -6.26 0.00 1.59
CA ASN A 65 -7.73 0.08 1.51
C ASN A 65 -8.43 -0.61 2.68
N TYR A 66 -7.90 -1.74 3.15
CA TYR A 66 -8.39 -2.38 4.36
C TYR A 66 -8.29 -1.45 5.58
N CYS A 67 -7.12 -0.84 5.80
CA CYS A 67 -6.95 0.06 6.93
C CYS A 67 -7.76 1.35 6.82
N LEU A 68 -7.95 1.90 5.61
CA LEU A 68 -8.87 3.02 5.40
C LEU A 68 -10.29 2.65 5.83
N LYS A 69 -10.79 1.47 5.43
CA LYS A 69 -12.10 0.98 5.83
C LYS A 69 -12.23 0.83 7.35
N VAL A 70 -11.24 0.22 8.01
CA VAL A 70 -11.24 0.06 9.47
C VAL A 70 -11.29 1.43 10.18
N MET A 71 -10.54 2.42 9.69
CA MET A 71 -10.58 3.77 10.26
C MET A 71 -11.90 4.48 10.00
N ASP A 72 -12.46 4.34 8.79
CA ASP A 72 -13.76 4.91 8.43
C ASP A 72 -14.87 4.35 9.32
N ASP A 73 -14.90 3.03 9.52
CA ASP A 73 -15.88 2.36 10.39
C ASP A 73 -15.76 2.83 11.85
N GLU A 74 -14.54 3.01 12.38
CA GLU A 74 -14.29 3.48 13.74
C GLU A 74 -14.69 4.96 13.93
N ILE A 75 -14.33 5.83 12.98
CA ILE A 75 -14.72 7.25 12.99
C ILE A 75 -16.24 7.37 12.92
N GLN A 76 -16.90 6.62 12.03
CA GLN A 76 -18.36 6.61 11.93
C GLN A 76 -19.03 6.15 13.22
N LYS A 77 -18.49 5.13 13.88
CA LYS A 77 -19.00 4.67 15.17
C LYS A 77 -18.91 5.76 16.24
N LYS A 78 -17.79 6.46 16.34
CA LYS A 78 -17.60 7.55 17.31
C LYS A 78 -18.46 8.77 17.00
N ASN A 79 -18.65 9.10 15.73
CA ASN A 79 -19.55 10.18 15.33
C ASN A 79 -21.00 9.90 15.74
N LYS A 80 -21.47 8.65 15.64
CA LYS A 80 -22.81 8.27 16.15
C LYS A 80 -22.93 8.44 17.67
N LEU A 81 -21.86 8.13 18.42
CA LEU A 81 -21.85 8.38 19.87
C LEU A 81 -21.94 9.88 20.18
N LEU A 82 -21.31 10.73 19.38
CA LEU A 82 -21.41 12.19 19.53
C LEU A 82 -22.77 12.77 19.11
N GLU A 83 -23.52 12.07 18.24
CA GLU A 83 -24.92 12.42 17.95
C GLU A 83 -25.82 12.17 19.17
N GLU A 84 -25.53 11.13 19.96
CA GLU A 84 -26.25 10.78 21.18
C GLU A 84 -25.82 11.66 22.38
N ASP A 85 -24.53 11.96 22.50
CA ASP A 85 -23.96 12.83 23.53
C ASP A 85 -22.97 13.87 22.94
N PRO A 86 -23.47 15.06 22.55
CA PRO A 86 -22.65 16.11 21.93
C PRO A 86 -21.57 16.70 22.84
N ASP A 87 -21.70 16.52 24.16
CA ASP A 87 -20.80 17.07 25.16
C ASP A 87 -19.73 16.06 25.62
N ASP A 88 -19.63 14.88 24.98
CA ASP A 88 -18.52 13.95 25.19
C ASP A 88 -17.22 14.47 24.53
N TYR A 89 -16.50 15.31 25.28
CA TYR A 89 -15.22 15.89 24.87
C TYR A 89 -14.14 14.85 24.60
N ASP A 90 -14.15 13.72 25.32
CA ASP A 90 -13.14 12.67 25.18
C ASP A 90 -13.34 11.92 23.87
N THR A 91 -14.58 11.54 23.54
CA THR A 91 -14.92 10.94 22.24
C THR A 91 -14.60 11.89 21.10
N ARG A 92 -14.92 13.19 21.24
CA ARG A 92 -14.60 14.19 20.21
C ARG A 92 -13.10 14.34 19.97
N SER A 93 -12.30 14.38 21.04
CA SER A 93 -10.83 14.41 20.95
C SER A 93 -10.28 13.13 20.27
N SER A 94 -10.87 11.98 20.58
CA SER A 94 -10.53 10.70 19.97
C SER A 94 -10.80 10.68 18.47
N VAL A 95 -11.95 11.21 18.01
CA VAL A 95 -12.29 11.33 16.58
C VAL A 95 -11.23 12.12 15.83
N PHE A 96 -10.82 13.30 16.31
CA PHE A 96 -9.77 14.09 15.65
C PHE A 96 -8.44 13.33 15.52
N THR A 97 -8.09 12.55 16.54
CA THR A 97 -6.88 11.72 16.52
C THR A 97 -6.98 10.65 15.44
N ASP A 98 -8.13 9.99 15.31
CA ASP A 98 -8.33 8.93 14.32
C ASP A 98 -8.48 9.48 12.90
N GLU A 99 -9.11 10.63 12.70
CA GLU A 99 -9.12 11.35 11.41
C GLU A 99 -7.70 11.68 10.93
N SER A 100 -6.83 12.12 11.85
CA SER A 100 -5.42 12.39 11.55
C SER A 100 -4.70 11.12 11.10
N LYS A 101 -4.85 10.00 11.83
CA LYS A 101 -4.28 8.70 11.42
C LYS A 101 -4.83 8.22 10.10
N ARG A 102 -6.13 8.33 9.87
CA ARG A 102 -6.81 7.96 8.63
C ARG A 102 -6.26 8.75 7.44
N ARG A 103 -6.01 10.06 7.62
CA ARG A 103 -5.34 10.89 6.61
C ARG A 103 -3.91 10.43 6.35
N MET A 104 -3.16 10.05 7.39
CA MET A 104 -1.81 9.51 7.22
C MET A 104 -1.81 8.19 6.42
N ILE A 105 -2.78 7.30 6.66
CA ILE A 105 -2.96 6.07 5.87
C ILE A 105 -3.32 6.41 4.41
N ALA A 106 -4.21 7.38 4.19
CA ALA A 106 -4.60 7.79 2.84
C ALA A 106 -3.41 8.34 2.03
N ASN A 107 -2.47 9.03 2.68
CA ASN A 107 -1.25 9.51 2.03
C ASN A 107 -0.37 8.36 1.50
N GLU A 108 -0.48 7.13 2.03
CA GLU A 108 0.27 5.99 1.51
C GLU A 108 -0.20 5.56 0.11
N LEU A 109 -1.41 5.92 -0.34
CA LEU A 109 -1.82 5.73 -1.74
C LEU A 109 -0.94 6.55 -2.69
N VAL A 110 -0.66 7.80 -2.33
CA VAL A 110 0.23 8.68 -3.12
C VAL A 110 1.67 8.14 -3.11
N VAL A 111 2.12 7.64 -1.96
CA VAL A 111 3.44 6.98 -1.87
C VAL A 111 3.47 5.74 -2.76
N GLU A 112 2.41 4.95 -2.80
CA GLU A 112 2.31 3.76 -3.65
C GLU A 112 2.40 4.11 -5.13
N ASP A 113 1.71 5.15 -5.58
CA ASP A 113 1.78 5.61 -6.98
C ASP A 113 3.21 6.01 -7.37
N ILE A 114 3.89 6.77 -6.51
CA ILE A 114 5.27 7.20 -6.74
C ILE A 114 6.23 6.00 -6.80
N VAL A 115 6.09 5.06 -5.86
CA VAL A 115 6.94 3.86 -5.81
C VAL A 115 6.69 3.00 -7.05
N ARG A 116 5.43 2.78 -7.42
CA ARG A 116 5.04 2.01 -8.59
C ARG A 116 5.61 2.62 -9.87
N ASP A 117 5.45 3.93 -10.09
CA ASP A 117 6.01 4.59 -11.27
C ASP A 117 7.53 4.43 -11.35
N ARG A 118 8.25 4.75 -10.26
CA ARG A 118 9.72 4.60 -10.22
C ARG A 118 10.19 3.18 -10.49
N THR A 119 9.56 2.19 -9.87
CA THR A 119 9.91 0.79 -10.08
C THR A 119 9.63 0.34 -11.51
N LEU A 120 8.48 0.74 -12.09
CA LEU A 120 8.14 0.41 -13.47
C LEU A 120 9.08 1.06 -14.47
N GLN A 121 9.55 2.29 -14.23
CA GLN A 121 10.56 2.93 -15.07
C GLN A 121 11.87 2.13 -15.08
N VAL A 122 12.35 1.70 -13.91
CA VAL A 122 13.57 0.88 -13.81
C VAL A 122 13.38 -0.46 -14.52
N PHE A 123 12.23 -1.12 -14.30
CA PHE A 123 11.88 -2.36 -14.97
C PHE A 123 11.88 -2.22 -16.50
N LYS A 124 11.17 -1.23 -17.05
CA LYS A 124 11.11 -0.94 -18.50
C LYS A 124 12.50 -0.72 -19.11
N ASN A 125 13.37 -0.01 -18.40
CA ASN A 125 14.71 0.29 -18.88
C ASN A 125 15.62 -0.95 -19.00
N LYS A 126 15.41 -1.94 -18.12
CA LYS A 126 16.19 -3.19 -18.04
C LYS A 126 15.58 -4.30 -18.89
N CYS A 127 14.29 -4.57 -18.71
CA CYS A 127 13.52 -5.61 -19.40
C CYS A 127 12.91 -5.10 -20.72
N ARG A 128 13.76 -4.70 -21.67
CA ARG A 128 13.32 -4.10 -22.95
C ARG A 128 12.58 -5.06 -23.88
N VAL A 129 12.81 -6.36 -23.70
CA VAL A 129 12.16 -7.43 -24.50
C VAL A 129 10.72 -7.69 -24.09
N PHE A 130 10.30 -7.22 -22.91
CA PHE A 130 8.97 -7.44 -22.39
C PHE A 130 8.04 -6.30 -22.83
N ASP A 131 6.95 -6.62 -23.51
CA ASP A 131 5.99 -5.61 -23.96
C ASP A 131 5.23 -5.00 -22.78
N THR A 132 5.59 -3.77 -22.45
CA THR A 132 4.96 -2.99 -21.38
C THR A 132 3.82 -2.11 -21.86
N SER A 133 3.46 -2.15 -23.15
CA SER A 133 2.39 -1.33 -23.73
C SER A 133 1.03 -1.60 -23.07
N SER A 134 0.81 -2.84 -22.62
CA SER A 134 -0.36 -3.25 -21.86
C SER A 134 -0.39 -2.75 -20.41
N LEU A 135 0.74 -2.29 -19.86
CA LEU A 135 0.88 -1.84 -18.47
C LEU A 135 0.52 -0.37 -18.26
N SER A 136 0.36 0.39 -19.34
CA SER A 136 0.08 1.83 -19.35
C SER A 136 -1.39 2.19 -19.09
N LEU A 137 -2.28 1.22 -18.86
CA LEU A 137 -3.70 1.50 -18.65
C LEU A 137 -4.08 1.42 -17.17
N LYS A 138 -3.87 2.55 -16.49
CA LYS A 138 -4.88 3.27 -15.69
C LYS A 138 -4.20 4.48 -15.06
N ALA A 139 -4.42 5.64 -15.68
CA ALA A 139 -4.41 6.93 -15.01
C ALA A 139 -5.67 7.05 -14.14
#